data_AF-J9FQ91-F1
#
_entry.id   AF-J9FQ91-F1
#
_cell.length_a   1.000
_cell.length_b   1.000
_cell.length_c   1.000
_cell.angle_alpha   90.00
_cell.angle_beta   90.00
_cell.angle_gamma   90.00
#
_symmetry.space_group_name_H-M   'P 1'
#
loop_
_entity.id
_entity.type
_entity.pdbx_description
1 polymer ?
#
loop_
_entity_poly.entity_id
_entity_poly.type
_entity_poly.pdbx_seq_one_letter_code
_entity_poly.pdbx_strand_id
1 'polypeptide(L)' 'MNNNEKEKKSDAELIEEAYKMSYTDWSLIEGLIEQAESEETKEILLSREKYLYHREEASCGCL' A
#
# COMPACT_ATOMS: atom_id res chain seq x y z
N MET A 1 15.76 -3.81 -27.16
CA MET A 1 15.13 -2.67 -26.46
C MET A 1 13.94 -3.27 -25.73
N ASN A 2 14.07 -3.52 -24.43
CA ASN A 2 12.98 -4.12 -23.66
C ASN A 2 12.08 -2.97 -23.18
N ASN A 3 10.91 -2.87 -23.78
CA ASN A 3 9.83 -1.99 -23.36
C ASN A 3 9.24 -2.54 -22.07
N ASN A 4 9.89 -2.27 -20.94
CA ASN A 4 9.27 -2.38 -19.62
C ASN A 4 8.85 -0.99 -19.17
N GLU A 5 7.93 -0.37 -19.91
CA GLU A 5 7.11 0.69 -19.35
C GLU A 5 6.22 0.01 -18.32
N LYS A 6 6.61 0.02 -17.03
CA LYS A 6 5.67 -0.26 -15.95
C LYS A 6 4.50 0.70 -16.15
N GLU A 7 3.34 0.18 -16.56
CA GLU A 7 2.13 1.01 -16.66
C GLU A 7 1.94 1.71 -15.31
N LYS A 8 1.94 3.04 -15.36
CA LYS A 8 1.72 3.85 -14.18
C LYS A 8 0.27 3.67 -13.75
N LYS A 9 0.07 3.00 -12.62
CA LYS A 9 -1.25 2.83 -12.01
C LYS A 9 -1.80 4.19 -11.60
N SER A 10 -3.10 4.38 -11.79
CA SER A 10 -3.80 5.53 -11.23
C SER A 10 -3.88 5.44 -9.71
N ASP A 11 -4.03 6.59 -9.06
CA ASP A 11 -4.19 6.68 -7.60
C ASP A 11 -5.33 5.77 -7.07
N ALA A 12 -6.43 5.66 -7.83
CA ALA A 12 -7.54 4.78 -7.47
C ALA A 12 -7.14 3.29 -7.50
N GLU A 13 -6.34 2.86 -8.48
CA GLU A 13 -5.84 1.49 -8.58
C GLU A 13 -4.85 1.17 -7.46
N LEU A 14 -3.99 2.12 -7.09
CA LEU A 14 -3.07 1.98 -5.96
C LEU A 14 -3.84 1.77 -4.65
N ILE A 15 -4.90 2.55 -4.42
CA ILE A 15 -5.77 2.38 -3.25
C ILE A 15 -6.44 1.00 -3.30
N GLU A 16 -7.06 0.63 -4.42
CA GLU A 16 -7.75 -0.66 -4.54
C GLU A 16 -6.80 -1.84 -4.24
N GLU A 17 -5.56 -1.77 -4.73
CA GLU A 17 -4.53 -2.78 -4.48
C GLU A 17 -4.19 -2.87 -2.99
N ALA A 18 -3.96 -1.75 -2.30
CA ALA A 18 -3.67 -1.72 -0.86
C ALA A 18 -4.82 -2.29 0.00
N TYR A 19 -6.07 -2.15 -0.45
CA TYR A 19 -7.22 -2.72 0.26
C TYR A 19 -7.36 -4.23 0.08
N LYS A 20 -6.81 -4.80 -1.00
CA LYS A 20 -6.78 -6.25 -1.26
C LYS A 20 -5.61 -6.96 -0.56
N MET A 21 -4.61 -6.23 -0.08
CA MET A 21 -3.44 -6.81 0.57
C MET A 21 -3.76 -7.51 1.90
N SER A 22 -3.00 -8.56 2.19
CA SER A 22 -2.99 -9.21 3.51
C SER A 22 -2.35 -8.29 4.54
N TYR A 23 -2.69 -8.49 5.82
CA TYR A 23 -2.07 -7.72 6.90
C TYR A 23 -0.58 -8.01 7.06
N THR A 24 -0.09 -9.15 6.57
CA THR A 24 1.35 -9.51 6.57
C THR A 24 2.16 -8.79 5.51
N ASP A 25 1.49 -8.19 4.53
CA ASP A 25 2.12 -7.54 3.38
C ASP A 25 2.12 -6.00 3.52
N TRP A 26 1.90 -5.49 4.74
CA TRP A 26 1.70 -4.06 4.99
C TRP A 26 2.86 -3.19 4.47
N SER A 27 4.10 -3.69 4.54
CA SER A 27 5.30 -2.97 4.10
C SER A 27 5.37 -2.78 2.58
N LEU A 28 4.61 -3.55 1.79
CA LEU A 28 4.53 -3.35 0.35
C LEU A 28 3.76 -2.08 -0.02
N ILE A 29 3.00 -1.51 0.91
CA ILE A 29 2.25 -0.26 0.69
C ILE A 29 3.20 0.94 0.55
N GLU A 30 4.41 0.90 1.13
CA GLU A 30 5.45 1.93 0.91
C GLU A 30 5.71 2.15 -0.59
N GLY A 31 5.80 1.06 -1.36
CA GLY A 31 5.96 1.14 -2.81
C GLY A 31 4.75 1.71 -3.55
N LEU A 32 3.54 1.61 -2.99
CA LEU A 32 2.34 2.25 -3.54
C LEU A 32 2.33 3.75 -3.22
N ILE A 33 2.79 4.14 -2.03
CA ILE A 33 2.92 5.55 -1.60
C ILE A 33 3.90 6.29 -2.51
N GLU A 34 5.02 5.66 -2.87
CA GLU A 34 6.00 6.23 -3.82
C GLU A 34 5.43 6.44 -5.23
N GLN A 35 4.46 5.62 -5.63
CA GLN A 35 3.81 5.72 -6.95
C GLN A 35 2.66 6.74 -6.98
N ALA A 36 2.05 7.04 -5.84
CA ALA A 36 0.91 7.94 -5.74
C ALA A 36 1.27 9.38 -6.12
N GLU A 37 0.45 9.99 -6.97
CA GLU A 37 0.65 11.38 -7.40
C GLU A 37 0.05 12.37 -6.42
N SER A 38 -1.17 12.08 -5.91
CA SER A 38 -1.87 12.94 -4.97
C SER A 38 -1.40 12.72 -3.53
N GLU A 39 -1.31 13.82 -2.80
CA GLU A 39 -1.07 13.77 -1.35
C GLU A 39 -2.23 13.09 -0.61
N GLU A 40 -3.47 13.28 -1.07
CA GLU A 40 -4.64 12.60 -0.51
C GLU A 40 -4.49 11.06 -0.62
N THR A 41 -4.03 10.58 -1.77
CA THR A 41 -3.80 9.15 -2.00
C THR A 41 -2.70 8.62 -1.09
N LYS A 42 -1.61 9.37 -0.91
CA LYS A 42 -0.53 9.00 0.02
C LYS A 42 -1.03 8.91 1.45
N GLU A 43 -1.85 9.85 1.90
CA GLU A 43 -2.46 9.83 3.23
C GLU A 43 -3.37 8.61 3.43
N ILE A 44 -4.19 8.27 2.42
CA ILE A 44 -5.04 7.07 2.45
C ILE A 44 -4.18 5.80 2.56
N LEU A 45 -3.12 5.69 1.75
CA LEU A 45 -2.22 4.55 1.74
C LEU A 45 -1.45 4.42 3.06
N LEU A 46 -0.91 5.52 3.61
CA LEU A 46 -0.25 5.55 4.92
C LEU A 46 -1.19 5.12 6.06
N SER A 47 -2.44 5.55 6.01
CA SER A 47 -3.47 5.12 6.97
C SER A 47 -3.73 3.60 6.86
N ARG A 48 -3.82 3.09 5.63
CA ARG A 48 -4.03 1.67 5.37
C ARG A 48 -2.86 0.80 5.81
N GLU A 49 -1.63 1.23 5.55
CA GLU A 49 -0.40 0.58 6.00
C GLU A 49 -0.39 0.39 7.52
N LYS A 50 -0.59 1.48 8.28
CA LYS A 50 -0.62 1.43 9.76
C LYS A 50 -1.71 0.51 10.29
N TYR A 51 -2.89 0.52 9.66
CA TYR A 51 -3.97 -0.39 10.03
C TYR A 51 -3.56 -1.87 9.87
N LEU A 52 -2.90 -2.21 8.77
CA LEU A 52 -2.45 -3.58 8.52
C LEU A 52 -1.30 -3.98 9.45
N TYR A 53 -0.34 -3.09 9.70
CA TYR A 53 0.74 -3.29 10.66
C TYR A 53 0.19 -3.62 12.06
N HIS A 54 -0.73 -2.80 12.59
CA HIS A 54 -1.33 -3.07 13.90
C HIS A 54 -2.14 -4.36 13.94
N ARG A 55 -2.76 -4.74 12.82
CA ARG A 55 -3.46 -6.02 12.70
C ARG A 55 -2.48 -7.21 12.74
N GLU A 56 -1.30 -7.07 12.14
CA GLU A 56 -0.22 -8.05 12.26
C GLU A 56 0.28 -8.16 13.71
N GLU A 57 0.57 -7.04 14.37
CA GLU A 57 1.02 -7.02 15.77
C GLU A 57 0.04 -7.75 16.70
N ALA A 58 -1.26 -7.46 16.56
CA ALA A 58 -2.32 -8.12 17.30
C ALA A 58 -2.43 -9.62 16.97
N SER A 59 -2.27 -10.01 15.70
CA SER A 59 -2.30 -11.41 15.29
C SER A 59 -1.11 -12.22 15.82
N CYS A 60 0.06 -11.61 15.92
CA CYS A 60 1.28 -12.23 16.44
C CYS A 60 1.35 -12.24 17.98
N GLY A 61 0.39 -11.60 18.65
CA GLY A 61 0.39 -11.42 20.10
C GLY A 61 1.56 -10.56 20.60
N CYS A 62 2.11 -9.71 19.72
CA CYS A 62 3.18 -8.78 20.06
C CYS A 62 2.65 -7.52 20.78
N LEU A 63 1.34 -7.27 20.72
CA LEU A 63 0.62 -6.22 21.44
C LEU A 63 -0.75 -6.71 21.93
#